data_AF-A0A7R9QCK9-F1
#
_entry.id   AF-A0A7R9QCK9-F1
#
_cell.length_a   1.000
_cell.length_b   1.000
_cell.length_c   1.000
_cell.angle_alpha   90.00
_cell.angle_beta   90.00
_cell.angle_gamma   90.00
#
_symmetry.space_group_name_H-M   'P 1'
#
loop_
_entity.id
_entity.type
_entity.pdbx_description
1 polymer ?
#
loop_
_entity_poly.entity_id
_entity_poly.type
_entity_poly.pdbx_seq_one_letter_code
_entity_poly.pdbx_strand_id
1 'polypeptide(L)'
;MIKINVFIEFFVLMCICIAHVWSDCTISMEAADKCGMKSMIFGNRDMSAPTNDAELDEFCVQVRKNGKCVSDFNDRCLKGNIQMAIKIALKNGERFIDKRCNVGKDRNEFLSHIKCLSPKEKMEPFHLCADKHLVMLTKLKEIPKGERIASLCCITHVSQDCLRQKFKSVCGEDTASYWDDSWNEL
;
A
#
# COMPACT_ATOMS: atom_id res chain seq x y z
N MET A 1 -8.94 -58.12 -17.70
CA MET A 1 -9.92 -57.33 -16.91
C MET A 1 -9.17 -56.48 -15.89
N ILE A 2 -8.64 -55.34 -16.33
CA ILE A 2 -7.98 -54.37 -15.45
C ILE A 2 -9.09 -53.59 -14.74
N LYS A 3 -9.03 -53.59 -13.41
CA LYS A 3 -10.15 -53.30 -12.51
C LYS A 3 -10.57 -51.83 -12.58
N ILE A 4 -11.85 -51.58 -12.85
CA ILE A 4 -12.54 -50.27 -12.77
C ILE A 4 -12.21 -49.52 -11.45
N ASN A 5 -11.93 -50.25 -10.36
CA ASN A 5 -11.50 -49.67 -9.08
C ASN A 5 -10.21 -48.82 -9.16
N VAL A 6 -9.25 -49.16 -10.01
CA VAL A 6 -7.97 -48.41 -10.11
C VAL A 6 -8.21 -47.03 -10.73
N PHE A 7 -9.14 -46.93 -11.67
CA PHE A 7 -9.52 -45.65 -12.28
C PHE A 7 -10.27 -44.76 -11.30
N ILE A 8 -11.13 -45.33 -10.45
CA ILE A 8 -11.88 -44.58 -9.43
C ILE A 8 -10.93 -44.03 -8.37
N GLU A 9 -9.99 -44.84 -7.87
CA GLU A 9 -8.99 -44.38 -6.90
C GLU A 9 -8.10 -43.25 -7.46
N PHE A 10 -7.68 -43.38 -8.73
CA PHE A 10 -6.92 -42.31 -9.40
C PHE A 10 -7.74 -41.03 -9.58
N PHE A 11 -9.03 -41.14 -9.95
CA PHE A 11 -9.90 -39.99 -10.13
C PHE A 11 -10.19 -39.29 -8.80
N VAL A 12 -10.38 -40.06 -7.72
CA VAL A 12 -10.57 -39.52 -6.36
C VAL A 12 -9.30 -38.82 -5.88
N LEU A 13 -8.12 -39.41 -6.05
CA LEU A 13 -6.84 -38.76 -5.73
C LEU A 13 -6.62 -37.49 -6.56
N MET A 14 -6.95 -37.52 -7.86
CA MET A 14 -6.86 -36.37 -8.74
C MET A 14 -7.82 -35.25 -8.31
N CYS A 15 -9.07 -35.57 -7.97
CA CYS A 15 -10.04 -34.59 -7.46
C CYS A 15 -9.62 -33.99 -6.11
N ILE A 16 -9.02 -34.78 -5.20
CA ILE A 16 -8.47 -34.29 -3.93
C ILE A 16 -7.29 -33.35 -4.20
N CYS A 17 -6.39 -33.70 -5.13
CA CYS A 17 -5.29 -32.81 -5.52
C CYS A 17 -5.80 -31.52 -6.19
N ILE A 18 -6.83 -31.59 -7.04
CA ILE A 18 -7.42 -30.40 -7.68
C ILE A 18 -8.12 -29.51 -6.65
N ALA A 19 -8.77 -30.09 -5.63
CA ALA A 19 -9.38 -29.34 -4.54
C ALA A 19 -8.34 -28.64 -3.64
N HIS A 20 -7.16 -29.23 -3.41
CA HIS A 20 -6.06 -28.56 -2.71
C HIS A 20 -5.39 -27.46 -3.55
N VAL A 21 -5.51 -27.51 -4.88
CA VAL A 21 -4.94 -26.50 -5.79
C VAL A 21 -5.87 -25.29 -5.97
N TRP A 22 -7.15 -25.40 -5.60
CA TRP A 22 -8.18 -24.38 -5.79
C TRP A 22 -8.83 -23.93 -4.47
N SER A 23 -8.11 -23.23 -3.58
CA SER A 23 -8.62 -22.08 -2.78
C SER A 23 -7.70 -21.68 -1.60
N ASP A 24 -6.49 -21.16 -1.83
CA ASP A 24 -5.60 -20.82 -0.69
C ASP A 24 -5.82 -19.42 -0.07
N CYS A 25 -6.65 -18.57 -0.65
CA CYS A 25 -6.92 -17.25 -0.07
C CYS A 25 -8.12 -17.30 0.88
N THR A 26 -7.84 -17.40 2.18
CA THR A 26 -8.88 -17.29 3.23
C THR A 26 -9.18 -15.84 3.62
N ILE A 27 -8.59 -14.85 2.95
CA ILE A 27 -8.75 -13.42 3.24
C ILE A 27 -9.85 -12.88 2.33
N SER A 28 -10.87 -12.24 2.92
CA SER A 28 -11.93 -11.63 2.13
C SER A 28 -11.42 -10.42 1.35
N MET A 29 -12.07 -10.10 0.22
CA MET A 29 -11.74 -8.90 -0.55
C MET A 29 -11.91 -7.62 0.27
N GLU A 30 -12.92 -7.56 1.15
CA GLU A 30 -13.11 -6.45 2.08
C GLU A 30 -11.92 -6.29 3.04
N ALA A 31 -11.39 -7.40 3.57
CA ALA A 31 -10.20 -7.36 4.42
C ALA A 31 -8.96 -6.92 3.65
N ALA A 32 -8.81 -7.35 2.40
CA ALA A 32 -7.73 -6.91 1.52
C ALA A 32 -7.80 -5.41 1.22
N ASP A 33 -8.99 -4.89 0.89
CA ASP A 33 -9.22 -3.46 0.66
C ASP A 33 -8.90 -2.65 1.92
N LYS A 34 -9.30 -3.13 3.10
CA LYS A 34 -8.97 -2.50 4.38
C LYS A 34 -7.46 -2.49 4.64
N CYS A 35 -6.73 -3.58 4.35
CA CYS A 35 -5.26 -3.57 4.43
C CYS A 35 -4.67 -2.51 3.49
N GLY A 36 -5.12 -2.47 2.23
CA GLY A 36 -4.65 -1.52 1.22
C GLY A 36 -4.84 -0.07 1.66
N MET A 37 -6.05 0.30 2.08
CA MET A 37 -6.35 1.65 2.55
C MET A 37 -5.52 2.05 3.78
N LYS A 38 -5.36 1.14 4.75
CA LYS A 38 -4.57 1.42 5.97
C LYS A 38 -3.07 1.51 5.70
N SER A 39 -2.57 0.87 4.64
CA SER A 39 -1.15 0.94 4.26
C SER A 39 -0.72 2.29 3.68
N MET A 40 -1.67 3.05 3.12
CA MET A 40 -1.40 4.40 2.61
C MET A 40 -1.44 5.39 3.78
N ILE A 41 -0.31 6.05 4.07
CA ILE A 41 -0.21 7.04 5.16
C ILE A 41 -1.33 8.08 5.05
N PHE A 42 -1.51 8.67 3.86
CA PHE A 42 -2.54 9.65 3.61
C PHE A 42 -3.91 9.06 3.29
N GLY A 43 -4.05 7.73 3.15
CA GLY A 43 -5.35 7.06 3.02
C GLY A 43 -5.93 6.59 4.36
N ASN A 44 -5.09 6.49 5.38
CA ASN A 44 -5.48 5.97 6.68
C ASN A 44 -6.06 7.07 7.58
N ARG A 45 -7.39 7.19 7.57
CA ARG A 45 -8.15 8.10 8.43
C ARG A 45 -8.10 7.79 9.93
N ASP A 46 -7.60 6.61 10.33
CA ASP A 46 -7.41 6.28 11.74
C ASP A 46 -6.09 6.85 12.28
N MET A 47 -5.19 7.30 11.40
CA MET A 47 -3.86 7.78 11.76
C MET A 47 -3.86 9.29 11.98
N SER A 48 -3.01 9.73 12.91
CA SER A 48 -2.73 11.13 13.18
C SER A 48 -1.26 11.41 12.90
N ALA A 49 -0.96 12.65 12.47
CA ALA A 49 0.41 13.08 12.28
C ALA A 49 1.12 13.23 13.64
N PRO A 50 2.28 12.61 13.85
CA PRO A 50 3.01 12.72 15.11
C PRO A 50 3.61 14.12 15.27
N THR A 51 3.58 14.63 16.50
CA THR A 51 4.10 15.95 16.87
C THR A 51 5.36 15.90 17.73
N ASN A 52 5.66 14.73 18.30
CA ASN A 52 6.80 14.44 19.15
C ASN A 52 7.30 13.00 18.93
N ASP A 53 8.43 12.65 19.54
CA ASP A 53 9.06 11.34 19.35
C ASP A 53 8.21 10.15 19.83
N ALA A 54 7.47 10.31 20.93
CA ALA A 54 6.62 9.24 21.45
C ALA A 54 5.46 8.93 20.48
N GLU A 55 4.80 9.97 19.97
CA GLU A 55 3.78 9.83 18.93
C GLU A 55 4.37 9.27 17.63
N LEU A 56 5.61 9.60 17.29
CA LEU A 56 6.29 9.07 16.11
C LEU A 56 6.59 7.58 16.26
N ASP A 57 6.96 7.10 17.45
CA ASP A 57 7.12 5.67 17.71
C ASP A 57 5.80 4.90 17.52
N GLU A 58 4.70 5.44 18.03
CA GLU A 58 3.37 4.86 17.84
C GLU A 58 2.97 4.84 16.35
N PHE A 59 3.20 5.95 15.64
CA PHE A 59 2.99 6.06 14.20
C PHE A 59 3.78 4.97 13.45
N CYS A 60 5.05 4.79 13.76
CA CYS A 60 5.92 3.81 13.13
C CYS A 60 5.47 2.36 13.39
N VAL A 61 5.00 2.05 14.60
CA VAL A 61 4.40 0.74 14.92
C VAL A 61 3.15 0.50 14.08
N GLN A 62 2.27 1.51 13.96
CA GLN A 62 1.04 1.38 13.17
C GLN A 62 1.32 1.19 11.68
N VAL A 63 2.23 1.97 11.10
CA VAL A 63 2.56 1.87 9.67
C VAL A 63 3.20 0.51 9.35
N ARG A 64 4.13 0.02 10.18
CA ARG A 64 4.72 -1.32 10.01
C ARG A 64 3.67 -2.43 10.11
N LYS A 65 2.73 -2.32 11.06
CA LYS A 65 1.59 -3.25 11.18
C LYS A 65 0.71 -3.24 9.94
N ASN A 66 0.44 -2.07 9.37
CA ASN A 66 -0.37 -1.94 8.16
C ASN A 66 0.36 -2.50 6.93
N GLY A 67 1.68 -2.26 6.81
CA GLY A 67 2.52 -2.87 5.78
C GLY A 67 2.50 -4.40 5.84
N LYS A 68 2.57 -4.97 7.05
CA LYS A 68 2.46 -6.42 7.26
C LYS A 68 1.10 -6.98 6.79
N CYS A 69 -0.01 -6.26 7.00
CA CYS A 69 -1.34 -6.65 6.51
C CYS A 69 -1.32 -6.90 4.99
N VAL A 70 -0.74 -5.96 4.24
CA VAL A 70 -0.63 -6.06 2.77
C VAL A 70 0.35 -7.16 2.37
N SER A 71 1.48 -7.30 3.07
CA SER A 71 2.44 -8.38 2.81
C SER A 71 1.81 -9.76 2.99
N ASP A 72 1.10 -9.97 4.11
CA ASP A 72 0.45 -11.24 4.41
C ASP A 72 -0.64 -11.57 3.36
N PHE A 73 -1.40 -10.58 2.91
CA PHE A 73 -2.34 -10.74 1.78
C PHE A 73 -1.63 -11.12 0.48
N ASN A 74 -0.56 -10.40 0.14
CA ASN A 74 0.22 -10.64 -1.07
C ASN A 74 0.85 -12.04 -1.10
N ASP A 75 1.39 -12.52 0.02
CA ASP A 75 2.05 -13.82 0.10
C ASP A 75 1.05 -14.99 0.01
N ARG A 76 -0.14 -14.82 0.59
CA ARG A 76 -1.15 -15.88 0.69
C ARG A 76 -2.08 -15.92 -0.52
N CYS A 77 -2.47 -14.76 -1.05
CA CYS A 77 -3.57 -14.64 -2.00
C CYS A 77 -3.15 -14.28 -3.42
N LEU A 78 -2.01 -13.63 -3.61
CA LEU A 78 -1.56 -13.19 -4.93
C LEU A 78 -0.49 -14.15 -5.47
N LYS A 79 -0.43 -14.27 -6.79
CA LYS A 79 0.51 -15.17 -7.49
C LYS A 79 1.10 -14.48 -8.73
N GLY A 80 2.25 -14.98 -9.18
CA GLY A 80 2.89 -14.55 -10.43
C GLY A 80 3.33 -13.08 -10.41
N ASN A 81 3.18 -12.40 -11.54
CA ASN A 81 3.71 -11.04 -11.76
C ASN A 81 3.09 -9.99 -10.82
N ILE A 82 1.81 -10.14 -10.46
CA ILE A 82 1.14 -9.22 -9.52
C ILE A 82 1.76 -9.33 -8.13
N GLN A 83 2.03 -10.55 -7.69
CA GLN A 83 2.69 -10.80 -6.41
C GLN A 83 4.09 -10.17 -6.36
N MET A 84 4.86 -10.33 -7.44
CA MET A 84 6.20 -9.75 -7.55
C MET A 84 6.16 -8.22 -7.54
N ALA A 85 5.24 -7.61 -8.30
CA ALA A 85 5.10 -6.15 -8.33
C ALA A 85 4.78 -5.57 -6.95
N ILE A 86 3.87 -6.20 -6.19
CA ILE A 86 3.53 -5.76 -4.84
C ILE A 86 4.69 -5.99 -3.86
N LYS A 87 5.46 -7.09 -3.99
CA LYS A 87 6.68 -7.28 -3.16
C LYS A 87 7.69 -6.17 -3.36
N ILE A 88 7.90 -5.73 -4.60
CA ILE A 88 8.81 -4.61 -4.90
C ILE A 88 8.29 -3.33 -4.26
N ALA A 89 7.00 -3.02 -4.43
CA ALA A 89 6.39 -1.84 -3.82
C ALA A 89 6.49 -1.85 -2.28
N LEU A 90 6.21 -3.00 -1.64
CA LEU A 90 6.33 -3.18 -0.19
C LEU A 90 7.77 -2.97 0.29
N LYS A 91 8.77 -3.52 -0.42
CA LYS A 91 10.18 -3.32 -0.09
C LYS A 91 10.62 -1.86 -0.21
N ASN A 92 10.14 -1.14 -1.24
CA ASN A 92 10.41 0.29 -1.37
C ASN A 92 9.77 1.08 -0.23
N GLY A 93 8.51 0.74 0.12
CA GLY A 93 7.81 1.30 1.26
C GLY A 93 8.51 1.04 2.59
N GLU A 94 9.00 -0.18 2.83
CA GLU A 94 9.75 -0.55 4.04
C GLU A 94 11.00 0.31 4.19
N ARG A 95 11.81 0.47 3.13
CA ARG A 95 12.98 1.37 3.16
C ARG A 95 12.60 2.82 3.45
N PHE A 96 11.51 3.29 2.86
CA PHE A 96 11.00 4.64 3.11
C PHE A 96 10.61 4.85 4.57
N ILE A 97 9.96 3.85 5.18
CA ILE A 97 9.55 3.88 6.59
C ILE A 97 10.76 3.74 7.51
N ASP A 98 11.68 2.83 7.25
CA ASP A 98 12.84 2.61 8.11
C ASP A 98 13.75 3.84 8.16
N LYS A 99 13.94 4.54 7.04
CA LYS A 99 14.67 5.83 7.01
C LYS A 99 14.06 6.86 7.96
N ARG A 100 12.72 6.87 8.11
CA ARG A 100 11.97 7.87 8.88
C ARG A 100 11.63 7.44 10.30
N CYS A 101 11.68 6.14 10.58
CA CYS A 101 11.32 5.56 11.86
C CYS A 101 12.51 5.14 12.71
N ASN A 102 13.65 4.80 12.11
CA ASN A 102 14.84 4.45 12.86
C ASN A 102 15.54 5.71 13.40
N VAL A 103 16.17 5.60 14.57
CA VAL A 103 16.84 6.74 15.21
C VAL A 103 17.92 7.30 14.28
N GLY A 104 17.87 8.60 13.98
CA GLY A 104 18.81 9.25 13.08
C GLY A 104 18.34 10.64 12.62
N LYS A 105 19.14 11.28 11.76
CA LYS A 105 18.85 12.61 11.21
C LYS A 105 17.54 12.64 10.42
N ASP A 106 17.33 11.64 9.58
CA ASP A 106 16.15 11.54 8.70
C ASP A 106 14.82 11.45 9.49
N ARG A 107 14.85 10.81 10.66
CA ARG A 107 13.71 10.76 11.59
C ARG A 107 13.34 12.14 12.12
N ASN A 108 14.33 12.91 12.55
CA ASN A 108 14.10 14.26 13.09
C ASN A 108 13.59 15.20 12.00
N GLU A 109 14.16 15.10 10.79
CA GLU A 109 13.73 15.87 9.63
C GLU A 109 12.29 15.53 9.25
N PHE A 110 11.95 14.24 9.19
CA PHE A 110 10.59 13.76 8.97
C PHE A 110 9.61 14.29 10.01
N LEU A 111 9.95 14.21 11.30
CA LEU A 111 9.09 14.72 12.37
C LEU A 111 8.86 16.24 12.23
N SER A 112 9.90 16.97 11.83
CA SER A 112 9.82 18.42 11.65
C SER A 112 8.83 18.82 10.55
N HIS A 113 8.71 18.00 9.50
CA HIS A 113 7.80 18.21 8.39
C HIS A 113 6.40 17.63 8.64
N ILE A 114 6.27 16.39 9.13
CA ILE A 114 4.96 15.73 9.23
C ILE A 114 4.07 16.35 10.30
N LYS A 115 4.65 16.91 11.37
CA LYS A 115 3.88 17.55 12.46
C LYS A 115 2.99 18.71 12.00
N CYS A 116 3.27 19.32 10.83
CA CYS A 116 2.45 20.40 10.26
C CYS A 116 1.00 19.95 9.99
N LEU A 117 0.80 18.65 9.78
CA LEU A 117 -0.48 18.01 9.54
C LEU A 117 -1.30 17.79 10.83
N SER A 118 -0.78 18.21 11.98
CA SER A 118 -1.55 18.31 13.22
C SER A 118 -2.24 19.69 13.33
N PRO A 119 -3.51 19.76 13.76
CA PRO A 119 -4.36 18.66 14.20
C PRO A 119 -4.97 17.87 13.02
N LYS A 120 -5.57 16.71 13.32
CA LYS A 120 -6.03 15.68 12.35
C LYS A 120 -6.88 16.24 11.20
N GLU A 121 -7.64 17.31 11.43
CA GLU A 121 -8.48 17.96 10.42
C GLU A 121 -7.66 18.49 9.23
N LYS A 122 -6.39 18.83 9.44
CA LYS A 122 -5.48 19.24 8.36
C LYS A 122 -5.11 18.10 7.41
N MET A 123 -5.34 16.84 7.79
CA MET A 123 -5.08 15.68 6.94
C MET A 123 -6.19 15.44 5.90
N GLU A 124 -7.38 16.01 6.06
CA GLU A 124 -8.51 15.77 5.16
C GLU A 124 -8.21 16.08 3.68
N PRO A 125 -7.54 17.19 3.31
CA PRO A 125 -7.15 17.42 1.92
C PRO A 125 -6.24 16.34 1.33
N PHE A 126 -5.44 15.67 2.18
CA PHE A 126 -4.55 14.59 1.77
C PHE A 126 -5.32 13.27 1.65
N HIS A 127 -6.29 13.02 2.53
CA HIS A 127 -7.25 11.92 2.40
C HIS A 127 -8.00 11.98 1.07
N LEU A 128 -8.43 13.17 0.63
CA LEU A 128 -9.08 13.35 -0.67
C LEU A 128 -8.15 13.05 -1.85
N CYS A 129 -6.84 13.37 -1.75
CA CYS A 129 -5.87 12.97 -2.78
C CYS A 129 -5.74 11.43 -2.84
N ALA A 130 -5.71 10.76 -1.69
CA ALA A 130 -5.65 9.29 -1.62
C ALA A 130 -6.92 8.62 -2.16
N ASP A 131 -8.10 9.12 -1.82
CA ASP A 131 -9.38 8.62 -2.35
C ASP A 131 -9.42 8.76 -3.88
N LYS A 132 -9.01 9.93 -4.40
CA LYS A 132 -8.94 10.16 -5.85
C LYS A 132 -7.97 9.18 -6.51
N HIS A 133 -6.82 8.91 -5.88
CA HIS A 133 -5.87 7.90 -6.37
C HIS A 133 -6.51 6.52 -6.48
N LEU A 134 -7.19 6.06 -5.42
CA LEU A 134 -7.86 4.77 -5.40
C LEU A 134 -8.94 4.68 -6.48
N VAL A 135 -9.78 5.71 -6.63
CA VAL A 135 -10.79 5.77 -7.68
C VAL A 135 -10.14 5.65 -9.07
N MET A 136 -9.06 6.37 -9.34
CA MET A 136 -8.33 6.27 -10.61
C MET A 136 -7.77 4.85 -10.84
N LEU A 137 -7.23 4.19 -9.81
CA LEU A 137 -6.77 2.81 -9.92
C LEU A 137 -7.89 1.83 -10.28
N THR A 138 -9.11 2.02 -9.75
CA THR A 138 -10.26 1.16 -10.11
C THR A 138 -10.65 1.25 -11.60
N LYS A 139 -10.28 2.36 -12.26
CA LYS A 139 -10.54 2.63 -13.68
C LYS A 139 -9.49 2.03 -14.60
N LEU A 140 -8.34 1.58 -14.09
CA LEU A 140 -7.31 0.91 -14.91
C LEU A 140 -7.83 -0.32 -15.66
N LYS A 141 -8.86 -1.00 -15.13
CA LYS A 141 -9.48 -2.14 -15.81
C LYS A 141 -10.15 -1.77 -17.13
N GLU A 142 -10.59 -0.52 -17.27
CA GLU A 142 -11.27 0.02 -18.45
C GLU A 142 -10.25 0.42 -19.55
N ILE A 143 -8.96 0.51 -19.21
CA ILE A 143 -7.88 0.88 -20.12
C ILE A 143 -7.33 -0.35 -20.86
N PRO A 144 -7.00 -0.25 -22.17
CA PRO A 144 -6.34 -1.32 -22.93
C PRO A 144 -5.08 -1.84 -22.22
N LYS A 145 -4.89 -3.17 -22.18
CA LYS A 145 -3.80 -3.80 -21.42
C LYS A 145 -2.41 -3.22 -21.71
N GLY A 146 -2.13 -2.87 -22.97
CA GLY A 146 -0.85 -2.28 -23.39
C GLY A 146 -0.59 -0.87 -22.87
N GLU A 147 -1.64 -0.15 -22.46
CA GLU A 147 -1.55 1.23 -21.98
C GLU A 147 -1.60 1.33 -20.45
N ARG A 148 -2.00 0.25 -19.75
CA ARG A 148 -2.21 0.27 -18.29
C ARG A 148 -0.99 0.71 -17.49
N ILE A 149 0.22 0.33 -17.93
CA ILE A 149 1.47 0.74 -17.26
C ILE A 149 1.68 2.25 -17.40
N ALA A 150 1.55 2.77 -18.63
CA ALA A 150 1.65 4.21 -18.88
C ALA A 150 0.58 4.99 -18.10
N SER A 151 -0.65 4.47 -18.06
CA SER A 151 -1.72 5.07 -17.27
C SER A 151 -1.44 5.03 -15.76
N LEU A 152 -0.82 3.96 -15.24
CA LEU A 152 -0.42 3.90 -13.84
C LEU A 152 0.62 4.98 -13.49
N CYS A 153 1.57 5.26 -14.40
CA CYS A 153 2.51 6.37 -14.24
C CYS A 153 1.78 7.72 -14.19
N CYS A 154 0.82 7.95 -15.11
CA CYS A 154 0.03 9.18 -15.10
C CYS A 154 -0.80 9.33 -13.82
N ILE A 155 -1.44 8.26 -13.36
CA ILE A 155 -2.22 8.24 -12.11
C ILE A 155 -1.32 8.59 -10.92
N THR A 156 -0.11 8.03 -10.88
CA THR A 156 0.87 8.29 -9.82
C THR A 156 1.31 9.75 -9.83
N HIS A 157 1.65 10.30 -10.99
CA HIS A 157 2.02 11.72 -11.12
C HIS A 157 0.89 12.65 -10.68
N VAL A 158 -0.35 12.38 -11.10
CA VAL A 158 -1.52 13.20 -10.68
C VAL A 158 -1.70 13.16 -9.16
N SER A 159 -1.44 12.02 -8.53
CA SER A 159 -1.52 11.88 -7.07
C SER A 159 -0.37 12.59 -6.35
N GLN A 160 0.85 12.50 -6.86
CA GLN A 160 2.00 13.23 -6.32
C GLN A 160 1.80 14.75 -6.41
N ASP A 161 1.34 15.24 -7.57
CA ASP A 161 1.03 16.66 -7.76
C ASP A 161 -0.08 17.15 -6.80
N CYS A 162 -1.13 16.34 -6.62
CA CYS A 162 -2.17 16.63 -5.61
C CYS A 162 -1.57 16.79 -4.22
N LEU A 163 -0.76 15.82 -3.76
CA LEU A 163 -0.12 15.87 -2.45
C LEU A 163 0.83 17.06 -2.32
N ARG A 164 1.67 17.33 -3.32
CA ARG A 164 2.60 18.46 -3.35
C ARG A 164 1.85 19.79 -3.20
N GLN A 165 0.77 19.99 -3.96
CA GLN A 165 -0.07 21.18 -3.85
C GLN A 165 -0.70 21.31 -2.47
N LYS A 166 -1.16 20.20 -1.86
CA LYS A 166 -1.71 20.23 -0.50
C LYS A 166 -0.63 20.58 0.53
N PHE A 167 0.55 19.97 0.47
CA PHE A 167 1.66 20.35 1.35
C PHE A 167 2.04 21.82 1.21
N LYS A 168 2.15 22.33 -0.02
CA LYS A 168 2.45 23.75 -0.26
C LYS A 168 1.42 24.66 0.40
N SER A 169 0.13 24.35 0.25
CA SER A 169 -0.95 25.17 0.80
C SER A 169 -1.14 25.05 2.32
N VAL A 170 -0.90 23.87 2.91
CA VAL A 170 -1.18 23.59 4.33
C VAL A 170 0.07 23.78 5.20
N CYS A 171 1.25 23.46 4.69
CA CYS A 171 2.50 23.36 5.44
C CYS A 171 3.64 24.23 4.90
N GLY A 172 3.46 24.87 3.74
CA GLY A 172 4.48 25.72 3.11
C GLY A 172 5.37 24.99 2.11
N GLU A 173 6.16 25.76 1.35
CA GLU A 173 7.00 25.24 0.25
C GLU A 173 8.07 24.28 0.74
N ASP A 174 8.77 24.57 1.83
CA ASP A 174 9.83 23.70 2.36
C ASP A 174 9.34 22.28 2.62
N THR A 175 8.15 22.15 3.22
CA THR A 175 7.52 20.84 3.44
C THR A 175 7.08 20.20 2.12
N ALA A 176 6.54 20.98 1.18
CA ALA A 176 6.18 20.47 -0.13
C ALA A 176 7.39 19.88 -0.86
N SER A 177 8.53 20.57 -0.85
CA SER A 177 9.78 20.13 -1.47
C SER A 177 10.35 18.89 -0.78
N TYR A 178 10.37 18.85 0.56
CA TYR A 178 10.79 17.66 1.31
C TYR A 178 10.01 16.40 0.87
N TRP A 179 8.69 16.53 0.72
CA TRP A 179 7.86 15.41 0.28
C TRP A 179 8.05 15.08 -1.21
N ASP A 180 8.23 16.09 -2.06
CA ASP A 180 8.53 15.92 -3.51
C ASP A 180 9.79 15.07 -3.71
N ASP A 181 10.87 15.43 -3.03
CA ASP A 181 12.14 14.68 -3.02
C ASP A 181 11.94 13.27 -2.46
N SER A 182 11.18 13.16 -1.36
CA SER A 182 10.88 11.88 -0.70
C SER A 182 10.14 10.88 -1.60
N TRP A 183 9.29 11.33 -2.53
CA TRP A 183 8.60 10.44 -3.47
C TRP A 183 9.47 10.04 -4.65
N ASN A 184 10.43 10.87 -5.04
CA ASN A 184 11.38 10.53 -6.12
C ASN A 184 12.40 9.46 -5.69
N GLU A 185 12.52 9.18 -4.38
CA GLU A 185 13.33 8.09 -3.83
C GLU A 185 12.64 6.70 -3.84
N LEU A 186 11.33 6.64 -4.12
CA LEU A 186 10.49 5.43 -4.08
C LEU A 186 10.42 4.69 -5.42
#